data_AF-A0A7X3KB21-F1
#
_entry.id   AF-A0A7X3KB21-F1
#
_cell.length_a   1.000
_cell.length_b   1.000
_cell.length_c   1.000
_cell.angle_alpha   90.00
_cell.angle_beta   90.00
_cell.angle_gamma   90.00
#
_symmetry.space_group_name_H-M   'P 1'
#
loop_
_entity.id
_entity.type
_entity.pdbx_description
1 polymer ?
#
loop_
_entity_poly.entity_id
_entity_poly.type
_entity_poly.pdbx_seq_one_letter_code
_entity_poly.pdbx_strand_id
1 'polypeptide(L)'
;MTKKDFFAGTRTLILLALLPFHAQASDCDSNFSSSGNLLTGKTYKTFAELPDVSANSVYLAAYLSIAKQGFVIRQSDSTARVISAQTSNSARGREALLNATVEPSPKGAVISLTFATPAGAFSPEASVKDEFCKIVQAAAVPQQETARAAAPQATSPADDRDAPGTRADMAPGEICLANACLGMSLEEAAKLSLNPQSTGSVSRANFGPINGRSGYYGLDANGKLVGMKSLAVDRVWIQQFLQTMRTMCQVPTQLGAEVTASDGTPIGLVFVLRQRNGKVEYGLHSISRALPENMSATERKNFENEVRHRYGAAFVDSTDIRNAAAAYNGNNAEPVVLLSPHHLQLVGPRGPKVDTQLMEQPGCSNKVSLD
;
A
#
# COMPACT_ATOMS: atom_id res chain seq x y z
N MET A 1 77.47 35.66 21.56
CA MET A 1 76.56 36.29 20.58
C MET A 1 76.75 35.52 19.28
N THR A 2 75.79 34.83 18.66
CA THR A 2 74.33 34.93 18.63
C THR A 2 73.77 33.55 18.20
N LYS A 3 72.65 33.14 18.80
CA LYS A 3 71.88 31.91 18.51
C LYS A 3 71.28 31.97 17.09
N LYS A 4 71.14 30.81 16.43
CA LYS A 4 70.29 30.62 15.24
C LYS A 4 69.12 29.71 15.58
N ASP A 5 67.94 30.18 15.22
CA ASP A 5 66.64 29.67 15.60
C ASP A 5 66.20 28.44 14.81
N PHE A 6 65.45 27.59 15.51
CA PHE A 6 64.86 26.33 15.04
C PHE A 6 63.39 26.61 14.68
N PHE A 7 63.02 26.53 13.41
CA PHE A 7 61.62 26.66 12.97
C PHE A 7 60.89 25.34 13.17
N ALA A 8 60.02 25.29 14.19
CA ALA A 8 59.06 24.20 14.40
C ALA A 8 57.79 24.48 13.59
N GLY A 9 57.51 23.64 12.60
CA GLY A 9 56.29 23.68 11.80
C GLY A 9 55.13 23.01 12.51
N THR A 10 54.18 23.80 13.00
CA THR A 10 52.94 23.34 13.65
C THR A 10 51.97 22.82 12.59
N ARG A 11 51.76 21.50 12.54
CA ARG A 11 50.68 20.88 11.75
C ARG A 11 49.37 20.99 12.53
N THR A 12 48.51 21.92 12.12
CA THR A 12 47.14 22.03 12.64
C THR A 12 46.27 20.90 12.05
N LEU A 13 45.90 19.95 12.90
CA LEU A 13 44.90 18.92 12.62
C LEU A 13 43.50 19.52 12.78
N ILE A 14 42.77 19.71 11.68
CA ILE A 14 41.36 20.12 11.69
C ILE A 14 40.52 18.86 11.95
N LEU A 15 39.98 18.76 13.16
CA LEU A 15 39.02 17.73 13.57
C LEU A 15 37.62 18.14 13.05
N LEU A 16 37.15 17.54 11.96
CA LEU A 16 35.77 17.70 11.51
C LEU A 16 34.85 16.96 12.50
N ALA A 17 34.20 17.70 13.38
CA ALA A 17 33.16 17.17 14.27
C ALA A 17 31.90 16.84 13.43
N LEU A 18 31.64 15.56 13.22
CA LEU A 18 30.36 15.05 12.73
C LEU A 18 29.30 15.30 13.84
N LEU A 19 28.59 16.42 13.75
CA LEU A 19 27.43 16.66 14.61
C LEU A 19 26.32 15.67 14.21
N PRO A 20 25.78 14.88 15.15
CA PRO A 20 24.73 13.95 14.83
C PRO A 20 23.41 14.72 14.67
N PHE A 21 22.84 14.70 13.47
CA PHE A 21 21.52 15.27 13.14
C PHE A 21 20.42 14.57 13.96
N HIS A 22 20.13 15.06 15.17
CA HIS A 22 19.07 14.56 16.06
C HIS A 22 17.81 15.46 16.12
N ALA A 23 17.69 16.46 15.24
CA ALA A 23 16.70 17.54 15.38
C ALA A 23 15.34 17.30 14.67
N GLN A 24 14.84 16.06 14.59
CA GLN A 24 13.54 15.76 13.96
C GLN A 24 12.56 15.02 14.88
N ALA A 25 13.04 14.43 15.98
CA ALA A 25 12.18 13.77 16.96
C ALA A 25 11.51 14.77 17.94
N SER A 26 12.06 15.99 18.08
CA SER A 26 11.58 16.99 19.04
C SER A 26 10.17 17.48 18.75
N ASP A 27 9.82 17.59 17.47
CA ASP A 27 8.60 18.29 17.05
C ASP A 27 7.36 17.41 17.18
N CYS A 28 7.52 16.10 16.97
CA CYS A 28 6.45 15.15 17.22
C CYS A 28 6.00 15.15 18.69
N ASP A 29 6.96 15.21 19.62
CA ASP A 29 6.70 15.21 21.05
C ASP A 29 6.06 16.53 21.48
N SER A 30 6.70 17.65 21.14
CA SER A 30 6.28 18.99 21.59
C SER A 30 4.88 19.38 21.09
N ASN A 31 4.47 18.87 19.93
CA ASN A 31 3.17 19.14 19.33
C ASN A 31 2.13 18.05 19.62
N PHE A 32 2.47 17.04 20.42
CA PHE A 32 1.53 15.99 20.79
C PHE A 32 0.43 16.53 21.71
N SER A 33 -0.82 16.21 21.38
CA SER A 33 -1.97 16.53 22.20
C SER A 33 -2.98 15.39 22.21
N SER A 34 -3.73 15.27 23.30
CA SER A 34 -4.82 14.32 23.44
C SER A 34 -6.07 15.01 23.98
N SER A 35 -7.24 14.51 23.59
CA SER A 35 -8.53 15.02 24.04
C SER A 35 -9.57 13.91 24.11
N GLY A 36 -10.57 14.06 24.98
CA GLY A 36 -11.58 13.03 25.24
C GLY A 36 -11.19 12.08 26.36
N ASN A 37 -11.96 11.00 26.51
CA ASN A 37 -11.79 10.02 27.58
C ASN A 37 -12.27 8.63 27.13
N LEU A 38 -12.06 7.61 27.97
CA LEU A 38 -12.42 6.24 27.62
C LEU A 38 -13.93 6.05 27.34
N LEU A 39 -14.82 6.85 27.94
CA LEU A 39 -16.27 6.72 27.77
C LEU A 39 -16.76 7.31 26.44
N THR A 40 -16.16 8.41 25.98
CA THR A 40 -16.57 9.09 24.74
C THR A 40 -15.66 8.78 23.55
N GLY A 41 -14.56 8.06 23.78
CA GLY A 41 -13.46 7.92 22.82
C GLY A 41 -12.41 9.01 23.02
N LYS A 42 -11.21 8.75 22.49
CA LYS A 42 -10.04 9.62 22.66
C LYS A 42 -9.45 9.96 21.31
N THR A 43 -9.09 11.23 21.13
CA THR A 43 -8.42 11.72 19.92
C THR A 43 -7.03 12.21 20.28
N TYR A 44 -6.04 11.76 19.52
CA TYR A 44 -4.64 12.11 19.63
C TYR A 44 -4.23 12.85 18.37
N LYS A 45 -3.42 13.89 18.51
CA LYS A 45 -2.93 14.68 17.39
C LYS A 45 -1.46 15.00 17.58
N THR A 46 -0.72 15.09 16.48
CA THR A 46 0.58 15.76 16.44
C THR A 46 0.79 16.38 15.06
N PHE A 47 1.75 17.27 14.96
CA PHE A 47 2.29 17.74 13.69
C PHE A 47 3.79 17.95 13.81
N ALA A 48 4.49 17.89 12.68
CA ALA A 48 5.92 18.18 12.61
C ALA A 48 6.26 18.91 11.32
N GLU A 49 7.16 19.89 11.43
CA GLU A 49 7.77 20.54 10.27
C GLU A 49 9.01 19.75 9.86
N LEU A 50 9.08 19.38 8.59
CA LEU A 50 10.14 18.58 8.00
C LEU A 50 10.91 19.46 7.01
N PRO A 51 11.98 20.16 7.46
CA PRO A 51 12.75 21.05 6.61
C PRO A 51 13.48 20.26 5.53
N ASP A 52 13.66 20.88 4.36
CA ASP A 52 14.44 20.35 3.24
C ASP A 52 13.94 19.01 2.66
N VAL A 53 12.73 18.57 3.03
CA VAL A 53 12.06 17.39 2.47
C VAL A 53 10.82 17.82 1.68
N SER A 54 10.64 17.26 0.48
CA SER A 54 9.46 17.56 -0.33
C SER A 54 8.19 16.92 0.25
N ALA A 55 7.04 17.60 0.13
CA ALA A 55 5.76 17.07 0.59
C ALA A 55 5.40 15.70 -0.03
N ASN A 56 5.83 15.43 -1.26
CA ASN A 56 5.59 14.14 -1.92
C ASN A 56 6.46 13.03 -1.29
N SER A 57 7.73 13.32 -0.97
CA SER A 57 8.61 12.38 -0.27
C SER A 57 8.10 12.08 1.13
N VAL A 58 7.67 13.11 1.88
CA VAL A 58 7.07 12.96 3.21
C VAL A 58 5.80 12.11 3.15
N TYR A 59 4.89 12.39 2.22
CA TYR A 59 3.67 11.61 2.02
C TYR A 59 3.97 10.13 1.80
N LEU A 60 4.91 9.84 0.90
CA LEU A 60 5.26 8.47 0.52
C LEU A 60 5.90 7.69 1.66
N ALA A 61 6.82 8.34 2.38
CA ALA A 61 7.45 7.76 3.56
C ALA A 61 6.45 7.53 4.70
N ALA A 62 5.53 8.47 4.93
CA ALA A 62 4.45 8.31 5.91
C ALA A 62 3.53 7.14 5.54
N TYR A 63 3.12 7.03 4.27
CA TYR A 63 2.31 5.90 3.77
C TYR A 63 2.96 4.55 4.07
N LEU A 64 4.24 4.41 3.73
CA LEU A 64 4.97 3.16 3.94
C LEU A 64 5.18 2.88 5.42
N SER A 65 5.47 3.90 6.24
CA SER A 65 5.62 3.73 7.69
C SER A 65 4.31 3.29 8.34
N ILE A 66 3.18 3.89 7.95
CA ILE A 66 1.86 3.53 8.47
C ILE A 66 1.53 2.07 8.12
N ALA A 67 1.73 1.66 6.86
CA ALA A 67 1.51 0.28 6.43
C ALA A 67 2.44 -0.70 7.16
N LYS A 68 3.73 -0.36 7.30
CA LYS A 68 4.73 -1.19 7.99
C LYS A 68 4.38 -1.42 9.46
N GLN A 69 3.69 -0.48 10.11
CA GLN A 69 3.26 -0.59 11.50
C GLN A 69 1.94 -1.37 11.66
N GLY A 70 1.44 -2.00 10.60
CA GLY A 70 0.30 -2.92 10.66
C GLY A 70 -1.07 -2.24 10.58
N PHE A 71 -1.11 -0.95 10.22
CA PHE A 71 -2.35 -0.27 9.85
C PHE A 71 -2.80 -0.71 8.45
N VAL A 72 -4.10 -0.94 8.30
CA VAL A 72 -4.74 -1.19 7.01
C VAL A 72 -5.08 0.16 6.39
N ILE A 73 -4.45 0.51 5.27
CA ILE A 73 -4.78 1.73 4.53
C ILE A 73 -6.18 1.59 3.91
N ARG A 74 -7.10 2.47 4.33
CA ARG A 74 -8.49 2.51 3.85
C ARG A 74 -8.64 3.41 2.62
N GLN A 75 -7.95 4.55 2.63
CA GLN A 75 -7.96 5.51 1.55
C GLN A 75 -6.62 6.23 1.48
N SER A 76 -6.17 6.54 0.28
CA SER A 76 -4.98 7.36 0.07
C SER A 76 -5.17 8.20 -1.19
N ASP A 77 -4.86 9.48 -1.11
CA ASP A 77 -4.83 10.38 -2.26
C ASP A 77 -3.45 11.05 -2.30
N SER A 78 -2.65 10.72 -3.32
CA SER A 78 -1.30 11.26 -3.48
C SER A 78 -1.28 12.71 -3.97
N THR A 79 -2.38 13.18 -4.57
CA THR A 79 -2.52 14.57 -5.04
C THR A 79 -2.87 15.48 -3.88
N ALA A 80 -3.86 15.07 -3.08
CA ALA A 80 -4.23 15.76 -1.85
C ALA A 80 -3.27 15.48 -0.68
N ARG A 81 -2.40 14.47 -0.83
CA ARG A 81 -1.45 13.97 0.19
C ARG A 81 -2.12 13.60 1.51
N VAL A 82 -3.22 12.87 1.40
CA VAL A 82 -4.03 12.37 2.51
C VAL A 82 -3.92 10.85 2.59
N ILE A 83 -3.77 10.32 3.80
CA ILE A 83 -3.76 8.90 4.11
C ILE A 83 -4.80 8.69 5.21
N SER A 84 -5.70 7.75 5.01
CA SER A 84 -6.63 7.26 6.03
C SER A 84 -6.42 5.77 6.22
N ALA A 85 -6.18 5.35 7.44
CA ALA A 85 -5.82 3.99 7.80
C ALA A 85 -6.51 3.58 9.10
N GLN A 86 -6.55 2.28 9.36
CA GLN A 86 -7.17 1.74 10.57
C GLN A 86 -6.37 0.61 11.17
N THR A 87 -6.59 0.35 12.45
CA THR A 87 -6.01 -0.83 13.12
C THR A 87 -6.52 -2.12 12.49
N SER A 88 -5.62 -3.04 12.15
CA SER A 88 -5.94 -4.37 11.57
C SER A 88 -6.73 -5.27 12.53
N ASN A 89 -6.42 -5.18 13.82
CA ASN A 89 -6.97 -6.06 14.85
C ASN A 89 -7.87 -5.28 15.82
N SER A 90 -9.12 -5.04 15.44
CA SER A 90 -10.09 -4.50 16.39
C SER A 90 -10.80 -5.61 17.16
N ALA A 91 -10.47 -5.76 18.45
CA ALA A 91 -11.26 -6.60 19.35
C ALA A 91 -12.71 -6.08 19.34
N ARG A 92 -13.66 -6.89 18.87
CA ARG A 92 -15.11 -6.59 18.81
C ARG A 92 -15.53 -5.53 17.78
N GLY A 93 -14.80 -5.41 16.67
CA GLY A 93 -15.21 -4.56 15.53
C GLY A 93 -15.11 -3.05 15.80
N ARG A 94 -14.28 -2.66 16.77
CA ARG A 94 -14.03 -1.27 17.15
C ARG A 94 -12.73 -0.77 16.53
N GLU A 95 -12.81 -0.39 15.26
CA GLU A 95 -11.66 0.12 14.51
C GLU A 95 -11.25 1.51 15.00
N ALA A 96 -9.96 1.72 15.23
CA ALA A 96 -9.42 3.05 15.49
C ALA A 96 -8.88 3.63 14.18
N LEU A 97 -9.17 4.90 13.93
CA LEU A 97 -8.87 5.57 12.67
C LEU A 97 -7.62 6.44 12.81
N LEU A 98 -6.65 6.24 11.92
CA LEU A 98 -5.47 7.07 11.75
C LEU A 98 -5.59 7.86 10.46
N ASN A 99 -5.46 9.18 10.54
CA ASN A 99 -5.36 10.06 9.38
C ASN A 99 -4.01 10.76 9.39
N ALA A 100 -3.36 10.81 8.22
CA ALA A 100 -2.17 11.60 7.97
C ALA A 100 -2.43 12.55 6.81
N THR A 101 -1.96 13.79 6.95
CA THR A 101 -2.02 14.82 5.91
C THR A 101 -0.66 15.44 5.77
N VAL A 102 -0.25 15.72 4.52
CA VAL A 102 1.05 16.32 4.24
C VAL A 102 0.89 17.56 3.36
N GLU A 103 1.34 18.69 3.89
CA GLU A 103 1.23 19.99 3.25
C GLU A 103 2.62 20.51 2.87
N PRO A 104 2.78 21.12 1.68
CA PRO A 104 4.02 21.81 1.34
C PRO A 104 4.16 23.07 2.20
N SER A 105 5.37 23.35 2.67
CA SER A 105 5.70 24.58 3.39
C SER A 105 6.85 25.30 2.70
N PRO A 106 7.05 26.61 2.95
CA PRO A 106 8.16 27.36 2.36
C PRO A 106 9.55 26.76 2.64
N LYS A 107 9.69 25.97 3.71
CA LYS A 107 10.97 25.36 4.14
C LYS A 107 11.01 23.85 3.94
N GLY A 108 9.98 23.22 3.39
CA GLY A 108 9.89 21.77 3.25
C GLY A 108 8.43 21.29 3.24
N ALA A 109 8.05 20.50 4.23
CA ALA A 109 6.69 20.00 4.37
C ALA A 109 6.24 19.97 5.84
N VAL A 110 4.93 19.96 6.06
CA VAL A 110 4.31 19.73 7.37
C VAL A 110 3.53 18.43 7.29
N ILE A 111 3.80 17.50 8.20
CA ILE A 111 2.98 16.30 8.39
C ILE A 111 2.11 16.48 9.62
N SER A 112 0.80 16.24 9.49
CA SER A 112 -0.14 16.21 10.61
C SER A 112 -0.76 14.84 10.74
N LEU A 113 -0.76 14.29 11.95
CA LEU A 113 -1.33 12.98 12.28
C LEU A 113 -2.49 13.15 13.25
N THR A 114 -3.56 12.39 13.03
CA THR A 114 -4.70 12.29 13.95
C THR A 114 -5.10 10.84 14.13
N PHE A 115 -5.16 10.36 15.37
CA PHE A 115 -5.61 9.02 15.71
C PHE A 115 -6.82 9.11 16.62
N ALA A 116 -7.91 8.44 16.28
CA ALA A 116 -9.14 8.46 17.05
C ALA A 116 -9.55 7.05 17.47
N THR A 117 -9.70 6.84 18.77
CA THR A 117 -10.22 5.59 19.35
C THR A 117 -11.71 5.74 19.67
N PRO A 118 -12.53 4.73 19.36
CA PRO A 118 -13.94 4.76 19.72
C PRO A 118 -14.15 4.64 21.23
N ALA A 119 -15.36 4.95 21.70
CA ALA A 119 -15.78 4.74 23.08
C ALA A 119 -15.47 3.31 23.57
N GLY A 120 -14.87 3.21 24.74
CA GLY A 120 -14.44 1.98 25.40
C GLY A 120 -13.19 1.33 24.81
N ALA A 121 -12.54 1.91 23.79
CA ALA A 121 -11.23 1.47 23.32
C ALA A 121 -10.12 2.23 24.05
N PHE A 122 -9.13 1.48 24.57
CA PHE A 122 -8.02 2.04 25.31
C PHE A 122 -6.73 2.00 24.48
N SER A 123 -6.09 3.15 24.33
CA SER A 123 -4.75 3.27 23.75
C SER A 123 -3.89 4.13 24.68
N PRO A 124 -2.82 3.59 25.27
CA PRO A 124 -1.94 4.37 26.13
C PRO A 124 -1.36 5.57 25.37
N GLU A 125 -1.35 6.76 25.98
CA GLU A 125 -0.86 7.98 25.31
C GLU A 125 0.59 7.83 24.86
N ALA A 126 1.42 7.23 25.71
CA ALA A 126 2.83 6.98 25.41
C ALA A 126 3.02 6.10 24.17
N SER A 127 2.18 5.07 24.00
CA SER A 127 2.23 4.20 22.81
C SER A 127 1.78 4.92 21.54
N VAL A 128 0.71 5.72 21.60
CA VAL A 128 0.25 6.50 20.44
C VAL A 128 1.28 7.57 20.05
N LYS A 129 1.90 8.20 21.04
CA LYS A 129 2.96 9.19 20.84
C LYS A 129 4.21 8.57 20.20
N ASP A 130 4.68 7.43 20.72
CA ASP A 130 5.81 6.68 20.14
C ASP A 130 5.53 6.30 18.68
N GLU A 131 4.32 5.81 18.39
CA GLU A 131 3.86 5.47 17.05
C GLU A 131 3.84 6.69 16.11
N PHE A 132 3.32 7.83 16.57
CA PHE A 132 3.36 9.07 15.81
C PHE A 132 4.79 9.51 15.50
N CYS A 133 5.69 9.39 16.46
CA CYS A 133 7.08 9.82 16.28
C CYS A 133 7.84 8.89 15.34
N LYS A 134 7.54 7.59 15.31
CA LYS A 134 8.06 6.67 14.30
C LYS A 134 7.64 7.07 12.88
N ILE A 135 6.37 7.44 12.69
CA ILE A 135 5.86 7.91 11.38
C ILE A 135 6.56 9.21 10.96
N VAL A 136 6.64 10.18 11.86
CA VAL A 136 7.30 11.48 11.59
C VAL A 136 8.79 11.28 11.27
N GLN A 137 9.50 10.46 12.06
CA GLN A 137 10.92 10.18 11.83
C GLN A 137 11.17 9.47 10.49
N ALA A 138 10.32 8.50 10.13
CA ALA A 138 10.41 7.86 8.82
C ALA A 138 10.20 8.86 7.68
N ALA A 139 9.31 9.84 7.88
CA ALA A 139 9.00 10.86 6.89
C ALA A 139 10.05 11.98 6.79
N ALA A 140 10.86 12.17 7.83
CA ALA A 140 11.89 13.20 7.90
C ALA A 140 13.16 12.90 7.06
N VAL A 141 13.32 11.68 6.53
CA VAL A 141 14.52 11.31 5.77
C VAL A 141 14.46 11.93 4.37
N PRO A 142 15.37 12.87 4.02
CA PRO A 142 15.38 13.47 2.69
C PRO A 142 15.66 12.38 1.65
N GLN A 143 14.77 12.19 0.68
CA GLN A 143 15.04 11.32 -0.47
C GLN A 143 16.00 11.97 -1.48
N GLN A 144 16.99 12.73 -1.01
CA GLN A 144 17.96 13.49 -1.81
C GLN A 144 18.87 12.62 -2.69
N GLU A 145 18.80 11.30 -2.57
CA GLU A 145 19.60 10.36 -3.37
C GLU A 145 18.89 9.87 -4.66
N THR A 146 17.82 10.55 -5.11
CA THR A 146 17.11 10.20 -6.36
C THR A 146 17.59 10.98 -7.59
N ALA A 147 18.29 12.12 -7.44
CA ALA A 147 18.75 12.92 -8.57
C ALA A 147 20.11 12.49 -9.14
N ARG A 148 20.92 11.73 -8.39
CA ARG A 148 22.32 11.40 -8.78
C ARG A 148 22.47 10.04 -9.48
N ALA A 149 21.45 9.18 -9.44
CA ALA A 149 21.52 7.82 -9.98
C ALA A 149 20.87 7.64 -11.37
N ALA A 150 20.25 8.68 -11.94
CA ALA A 150 19.65 8.63 -13.28
C ALA A 150 20.68 8.79 -14.44
N ALA A 151 21.96 8.52 -14.18
CA ALA A 151 22.93 8.31 -15.25
C ALA A 151 22.77 6.86 -15.78
N PRO A 152 22.69 6.65 -17.10
CA PRO A 152 22.42 5.33 -17.67
C PRO A 152 23.57 4.37 -17.34
N GLN A 153 23.29 3.33 -16.54
CA GLN A 153 24.24 2.25 -16.32
C GLN A 153 24.20 1.31 -17.53
N ALA A 154 25.34 1.20 -18.21
CA ALA A 154 25.55 0.28 -19.30
C ALA A 154 25.42 -1.18 -18.81
N THR A 155 24.61 -1.94 -19.54
CA THR A 155 24.41 -3.38 -19.38
C THR A 155 25.74 -4.15 -19.46
N SER A 156 25.97 -5.06 -18.52
CA SER A 156 26.93 -6.17 -18.68
C SER A 156 26.21 -7.52 -18.68
N PRO A 157 26.73 -8.53 -19.38
CA PRO A 157 25.99 -9.74 -19.73
C PRO A 157 25.99 -10.78 -18.62
N ALA A 158 24.96 -11.61 -18.66
CA ALA A 158 24.65 -12.72 -17.76
C ALA A 158 25.72 -13.81 -17.74
N ASP A 159 25.87 -14.44 -16.56
CA ASP A 159 26.58 -15.70 -16.37
C ASP A 159 25.55 -16.78 -16.00
N ASP A 160 25.68 -17.91 -16.67
CA ASP A 160 24.65 -18.91 -16.92
C ASP A 160 25.10 -20.24 -16.30
N ARG A 161 24.47 -20.70 -15.22
CA ARG A 161 24.63 -22.09 -14.72
C ARG A 161 23.38 -22.63 -14.02
N ASP A 162 22.87 -23.71 -14.62
CA ASP A 162 21.75 -24.58 -14.23
C ASP A 162 21.95 -25.38 -12.93
N ALA A 163 20.83 -25.67 -12.24
CA ALA A 163 20.51 -27.00 -11.68
C ALA A 163 19.01 -27.09 -11.28
N PRO A 164 18.40 -28.30 -11.25
CA PRO A 164 17.00 -28.50 -11.61
C PRO A 164 16.06 -28.70 -10.41
N GLY A 165 14.88 -28.09 -10.51
CA GLY A 165 13.69 -28.42 -9.72
C GLY A 165 12.47 -28.19 -10.60
N THR A 166 11.67 -29.23 -10.80
CA THR A 166 10.47 -29.31 -11.64
C THR A 166 9.58 -28.06 -11.55
N ARG A 167 9.76 -27.13 -12.50
CA ARG A 167 8.78 -26.08 -12.84
C ARG A 167 7.67 -26.75 -13.62
N ALA A 168 6.53 -26.98 -12.98
CA ALA A 168 5.29 -27.21 -13.70
C ALA A 168 4.86 -25.88 -14.34
N ASP A 169 4.99 -25.79 -15.66
CA ASP A 169 4.10 -25.08 -16.58
C ASP A 169 3.58 -23.69 -16.15
N MET A 170 4.47 -22.74 -15.86
CA MET A 170 4.12 -21.31 -15.86
C MET A 170 4.76 -20.63 -17.07
N ALA A 171 3.94 -19.94 -17.85
CA ALA A 171 4.43 -19.12 -18.94
C ALA A 171 5.44 -18.09 -18.38
N PRO A 172 6.56 -17.82 -19.07
CA PRO A 172 7.54 -16.85 -18.61
C PRO A 172 6.87 -15.48 -18.43
N GLY A 173 6.84 -14.99 -17.19
CA GLY A 173 6.32 -13.66 -16.84
C GLY A 173 5.09 -13.64 -15.92
N GLU A 174 4.46 -14.77 -15.62
CA GLU A 174 3.34 -14.80 -14.67
C GLU A 174 3.81 -14.84 -13.21
N ILE A 175 3.52 -13.79 -12.46
CA ILE A 175 3.84 -13.69 -11.03
C ILE A 175 2.63 -14.19 -10.23
N CYS A 176 2.79 -15.35 -9.59
CA CYS A 176 1.69 -16.06 -8.94
C CYS A 176 2.01 -16.51 -7.52
N LEU A 177 0.99 -16.61 -6.68
CA LEU A 177 1.05 -17.21 -5.35
C LEU A 177 -0.24 -17.99 -5.08
N ALA A 178 -0.11 -19.26 -4.68
CA ALA A 178 -1.24 -20.16 -4.41
C ALA A 178 -2.26 -20.24 -5.55
N ASN A 179 -1.78 -20.45 -6.78
CA ASN A 179 -2.56 -20.47 -8.03
C ASN A 179 -3.23 -19.14 -8.41
N ALA A 180 -3.06 -18.08 -7.61
CA ALA A 180 -3.50 -16.75 -7.97
C ALA A 180 -2.38 -16.01 -8.69
N CYS A 181 -2.61 -15.55 -9.92
CA CYS A 181 -1.63 -14.84 -10.74
C CYS A 181 -2.01 -13.39 -10.94
N LEU A 182 -1.03 -12.49 -10.86
CA LEU A 182 -1.23 -11.08 -11.19
C LEU A 182 -1.79 -10.95 -12.60
N GLY A 183 -2.82 -10.12 -12.74
CA GLY A 183 -3.51 -9.89 -14.00
C GLY A 183 -4.60 -10.91 -14.34
N MET A 184 -4.90 -11.90 -13.50
CA MET A 184 -6.11 -12.71 -13.68
C MET A 184 -7.37 -11.84 -13.64
N SER A 185 -8.30 -12.11 -14.54
CA SER A 185 -9.67 -11.60 -14.52
C SER A 185 -10.48 -12.18 -13.35
N LEU A 186 -11.63 -11.57 -13.05
CA LEU A 186 -12.58 -12.18 -12.11
C LEU A 186 -13.05 -13.57 -12.57
N GLU A 187 -13.21 -13.80 -13.87
CA GLU A 187 -13.63 -15.11 -14.41
C GLU A 187 -12.59 -16.20 -14.14
N GLU A 188 -11.31 -15.88 -14.29
CA GLU A 188 -10.21 -16.77 -13.92
C GLU A 188 -10.16 -16.99 -12.41
N ALA A 189 -10.30 -15.92 -11.62
CA ALA A 189 -10.32 -16.01 -10.16
C ALA A 189 -11.52 -16.80 -9.61
N ALA A 190 -12.66 -16.87 -10.32
CA ALA A 190 -13.81 -17.68 -9.91
C ALA A 190 -13.53 -19.19 -9.88
N LYS A 191 -12.40 -19.62 -10.46
CA LYS A 191 -11.90 -21.00 -10.41
C LYS A 191 -11.11 -21.29 -9.12
N LEU A 192 -10.75 -20.25 -8.36
CA LEU A 192 -10.09 -20.38 -7.07
C LEU A 192 -11.11 -20.66 -5.96
N SER A 193 -10.62 -21.25 -4.88
CA SER A 193 -11.38 -21.40 -3.62
C SER A 193 -11.39 -20.07 -2.85
N LEU A 194 -12.15 -19.11 -3.36
CA LEU A 194 -12.27 -17.78 -2.76
C LEU A 194 -13.14 -17.81 -1.51
N ASN A 195 -12.61 -17.27 -0.42
CA ASN A 195 -13.33 -16.94 0.80
C ASN A 195 -13.60 -15.43 0.85
N PRO A 196 -14.74 -15.00 1.41
CA PRO A 196 -14.94 -13.58 1.69
C PRO A 196 -13.88 -13.10 2.69
N GLN A 197 -13.36 -11.88 2.49
CA GLN A 197 -12.39 -11.29 3.43
C GLN A 197 -12.95 -11.29 4.86
N SER A 198 -12.17 -11.84 5.80
CA SER A 198 -12.59 -12.06 7.20
C SER A 198 -12.72 -10.75 8.00
N THR A 199 -12.28 -9.63 7.45
CA THR A 199 -12.27 -8.33 8.13
C THR A 199 -13.65 -7.67 8.10
N GLY A 200 -14.49 -8.04 9.07
CA GLY A 200 -15.72 -7.33 9.40
C GLY A 200 -17.01 -7.97 8.90
N SER A 201 -18.15 -7.49 9.41
CA SER A 201 -19.51 -7.97 9.12
C SER A 201 -19.91 -7.68 7.66
N VAL A 202 -19.27 -8.34 6.69
CA VAL A 202 -19.63 -8.19 5.29
C VAL A 202 -20.88 -9.01 5.02
N SER A 203 -22.01 -8.32 4.86
CA SER A 203 -23.26 -8.96 4.44
C SER A 203 -23.06 -9.58 3.07
N ARG A 204 -23.63 -10.77 2.85
CA ARG A 204 -23.64 -11.42 1.52
C ARG A 204 -24.16 -10.44 0.49
N ALA A 205 -23.41 -10.28 -0.58
CA ALA A 205 -23.77 -9.35 -1.62
C ALA A 205 -25.01 -9.84 -2.38
N ASN A 206 -25.90 -8.89 -2.65
CA ASN A 206 -27.11 -9.10 -3.41
C ASN A 206 -27.11 -8.11 -4.58
N PHE A 207 -27.45 -8.62 -5.76
CA PHE A 207 -27.78 -7.84 -6.94
C PHE A 207 -29.28 -7.60 -6.98
N GLY A 208 -29.71 -6.38 -7.31
CA GLY A 208 -31.14 -6.10 -7.38
C GLY A 208 -31.48 -4.70 -7.90
N PRO A 209 -32.78 -4.38 -7.97
CA PRO A 209 -33.24 -3.06 -8.38
C PRO A 209 -32.66 -1.96 -7.47
N ILE A 210 -32.34 -0.83 -8.07
CA ILE A 210 -31.87 0.36 -7.36
C ILE A 210 -33.08 1.14 -6.84
N ASN A 211 -33.32 1.10 -5.53
CA ASN A 211 -34.42 1.83 -4.87
C ASN A 211 -33.94 3.14 -4.19
N GLY A 212 -32.90 3.81 -4.70
CA GLY A 212 -32.33 5.01 -4.07
C GLY A 212 -30.98 5.46 -4.67
N ARG A 213 -30.38 6.50 -4.09
CA ARG A 213 -29.22 7.23 -4.68
C ARG A 213 -27.81 6.80 -4.24
N SER A 214 -27.65 5.83 -3.34
CA SER A 214 -26.33 5.49 -2.80
C SER A 214 -26.01 4.02 -2.99
N GLY A 215 -25.25 3.70 -4.03
CA GLY A 215 -24.71 2.36 -4.23
C GLY A 215 -23.88 2.26 -5.50
N TYR A 216 -23.17 1.14 -5.61
CA TYR A 216 -22.53 0.74 -6.84
C TYR A 216 -23.57 0.13 -7.79
N TYR A 217 -23.46 0.39 -9.08
CA TYR A 217 -24.38 -0.11 -10.09
C TYR A 217 -23.75 -0.29 -11.47
N GLY A 218 -24.46 -1.04 -12.30
CA GLY A 218 -24.20 -1.24 -13.72
C GLY A 218 -25.48 -1.51 -14.50
N LEU A 219 -25.32 -1.94 -15.75
CA LEU A 219 -26.42 -2.37 -16.61
C LEU A 219 -26.36 -3.87 -16.84
N ASP A 220 -27.52 -4.51 -16.86
CA ASP A 220 -27.65 -5.91 -17.28
C ASP A 220 -27.63 -6.07 -18.81
N ALA A 221 -27.80 -7.30 -19.29
CA ALA A 221 -27.82 -7.60 -20.72
C ALA A 221 -28.95 -6.89 -21.50
N ASN A 222 -29.99 -6.40 -20.83
CA ASN A 222 -31.11 -5.67 -21.41
C ASN A 222 -30.96 -4.15 -21.25
N GLY A 223 -29.82 -3.67 -20.74
CA GLY A 223 -29.61 -2.24 -20.46
C GLY A 223 -30.34 -1.74 -19.21
N LYS A 224 -30.88 -2.62 -18.36
CA LYS A 224 -31.57 -2.23 -17.13
C LYS A 224 -30.57 -2.00 -16.01
N LEU A 225 -30.78 -0.94 -15.23
CA LEU A 225 -29.97 -0.64 -14.05
C LEU A 225 -30.10 -1.73 -12.97
N VAL A 226 -28.95 -2.22 -12.50
CA VAL A 226 -28.83 -3.17 -11.40
C VAL A 226 -27.83 -2.64 -10.37
N GLY A 227 -28.26 -2.58 -9.11
CA GLY A 227 -27.42 -2.16 -7.98
C GLY A 227 -26.74 -3.34 -7.27
N MET A 228 -25.63 -3.03 -6.61
CA MET A 228 -24.86 -3.95 -5.77
C MET A 228 -24.87 -3.48 -4.31
N LYS A 229 -25.25 -4.37 -3.37
CA LYS A 229 -25.43 -4.00 -1.95
C LYS A 229 -24.30 -4.40 -0.99
N SER A 230 -23.17 -4.92 -1.47
CA SER A 230 -22.00 -5.25 -0.63
C SER A 230 -20.77 -5.54 -1.52
N LEU A 231 -19.57 -5.51 -0.92
CA LEU A 231 -18.28 -5.64 -1.61
C LEU A 231 -17.43 -6.84 -1.18
N ALA A 232 -17.95 -7.75 -0.34
CA ALA A 232 -17.25 -9.02 -0.12
C ALA A 232 -17.27 -9.84 -1.42
N VAL A 233 -16.08 -10.13 -1.93
CA VAL A 233 -15.92 -10.96 -3.12
C VAL A 233 -15.68 -12.39 -2.69
N ASP A 234 -16.64 -13.25 -2.99
CA ASP A 234 -16.48 -14.70 -2.97
C ASP A 234 -16.83 -15.28 -4.33
N ARG A 235 -16.69 -16.61 -4.47
CA ARG A 235 -16.98 -17.29 -5.72
C ARG A 235 -18.43 -17.09 -6.20
N VAL A 236 -19.39 -17.10 -5.27
CA VAL A 236 -20.82 -16.95 -5.60
C VAL A 236 -21.09 -15.54 -6.10
N TRP A 237 -20.51 -14.54 -5.44
CA TRP A 237 -20.62 -13.15 -5.86
C TRP A 237 -20.03 -12.92 -7.24
N ILE A 238 -18.83 -13.45 -7.53
CA ILE A 238 -18.22 -13.30 -8.86
C ILE A 238 -19.12 -13.90 -9.93
N GLN A 239 -19.66 -15.10 -9.70
CA GLN A 239 -20.57 -15.73 -10.66
C GLN A 239 -21.82 -14.89 -10.91
N GLN A 240 -22.44 -14.37 -9.84
CA GLN A 240 -23.59 -13.48 -9.97
C GLN A 240 -23.24 -12.16 -10.67
N PHE A 241 -22.08 -11.57 -10.36
CA PHE A 241 -21.57 -10.37 -11.00
C PHE A 241 -21.43 -10.57 -12.51
N LEU A 242 -20.75 -11.64 -12.92
CA LEU A 242 -20.50 -11.95 -14.34
C LEU A 242 -21.78 -12.29 -15.11
N GLN A 243 -22.79 -12.87 -14.43
CA GLN A 243 -24.09 -13.18 -15.03
C GLN A 243 -25.02 -11.97 -15.11
N THR A 244 -24.92 -11.06 -14.15
CA THR A 244 -25.88 -9.96 -13.99
C THR A 244 -25.40 -8.67 -14.65
N MET A 245 -24.12 -8.32 -14.49
CA MET A 245 -23.58 -7.03 -14.91
C MET A 245 -22.87 -7.15 -16.25
N ARG A 246 -23.47 -6.57 -17.29
CA ARG A 246 -22.86 -6.50 -18.62
C ARG A 246 -21.97 -5.27 -18.76
N THR A 247 -22.43 -4.15 -18.20
CA THR A 247 -21.77 -2.84 -18.26
C THR A 247 -21.58 -2.30 -16.86
N MET A 248 -20.35 -1.92 -16.51
CA MET A 248 -20.04 -1.26 -15.24
C MET A 248 -20.24 0.24 -15.38
N CYS A 249 -20.97 0.86 -14.46
CA CYS A 249 -21.21 2.30 -14.47
C CYS A 249 -20.51 2.97 -13.29
N GLN A 250 -20.97 2.67 -12.07
CA GLN A 250 -20.38 3.15 -10.84
C GLN A 250 -20.05 1.94 -9.98
N VAL A 251 -18.82 1.46 -10.02
CA VAL A 251 -18.38 0.25 -9.32
C VAL A 251 -17.23 0.60 -8.37
N PRO A 252 -16.95 -0.19 -7.32
CA PRO A 252 -15.82 0.11 -6.44
C PRO A 252 -14.52 0.05 -7.23
N THR A 253 -13.58 0.94 -6.94
CA THR A 253 -12.27 0.93 -7.60
C THR A 253 -11.45 -0.30 -7.24
N GLN A 254 -11.77 -0.93 -6.10
CA GLN A 254 -11.10 -2.12 -5.59
C GLN A 254 -12.09 -3.14 -5.05
N LEU A 255 -11.72 -4.41 -5.17
CA LEU A 255 -12.48 -5.57 -4.73
C LEU A 255 -11.54 -6.50 -3.97
N GLY A 256 -11.94 -6.92 -2.76
CA GLY A 256 -11.12 -7.76 -1.88
C GLY A 256 -11.68 -9.19 -1.78
N ALA A 257 -10.80 -10.18 -1.91
CA ALA A 257 -11.09 -11.58 -1.65
C ALA A 257 -9.96 -12.23 -0.84
N GLU A 258 -10.19 -13.43 -0.31
CA GLU A 258 -9.15 -14.24 0.31
C GLU A 258 -9.09 -15.63 -0.33
N VAL A 259 -7.91 -16.23 -0.39
CA VAL A 259 -7.75 -17.68 -0.56
C VAL A 259 -6.97 -18.24 0.61
N THR A 260 -7.13 -19.52 0.89
CA THR A 260 -6.35 -20.20 1.93
C THR A 260 -5.13 -20.86 1.29
N ALA A 261 -3.94 -20.54 1.77
CA ALA A 261 -2.71 -21.22 1.40
C ALA A 261 -2.73 -22.69 1.84
N SER A 262 -1.82 -23.51 1.32
CA SER A 262 -1.70 -24.93 1.71
C SER A 262 -1.39 -25.12 3.20
N ASP A 263 -0.82 -24.11 3.86
CA ASP A 263 -0.53 -24.11 5.30
C ASP A 263 -1.66 -23.52 6.16
N GLY A 264 -2.80 -23.19 5.57
CA GLY A 264 -3.95 -22.59 6.27
C GLY A 264 -3.89 -21.07 6.40
N THR A 265 -2.78 -20.42 6.03
CA THR A 265 -2.64 -18.96 6.14
C THR A 265 -3.53 -18.26 5.09
N PRO A 266 -4.29 -17.21 5.46
CA PRO A 266 -5.03 -16.44 4.49
C PRO A 266 -4.10 -15.67 3.55
N ILE A 267 -4.46 -15.63 2.27
CA ILE A 267 -3.83 -14.83 1.23
C ILE A 267 -4.87 -13.84 0.73
N GLY A 268 -4.65 -12.55 0.99
CA GLY A 268 -5.49 -11.47 0.50
C GLY A 268 -5.26 -11.22 -0.99
N LEU A 269 -6.36 -11.07 -1.72
CA LEU A 269 -6.40 -10.74 -3.14
C LEU A 269 -7.09 -9.39 -3.30
N VAL A 270 -6.48 -8.49 -4.06
CA VAL A 270 -7.08 -7.19 -4.41
C VAL A 270 -7.19 -7.07 -5.91
N PHE A 271 -8.43 -6.98 -6.40
CA PHE A 271 -8.74 -6.71 -7.79
C PHE A 271 -8.98 -5.22 -7.96
N VAL A 272 -8.52 -4.66 -9.07
CA VAL A 272 -8.76 -3.25 -9.44
C VAL A 272 -9.31 -3.18 -10.86
N LEU A 273 -9.96 -2.07 -11.17
CA LEU A 273 -10.39 -1.79 -12.53
C LEU A 273 -9.19 -1.60 -13.44
N ARG A 274 -9.27 -2.20 -14.63
CA ARG A 274 -8.30 -2.04 -15.71
C ARG A 274 -8.98 -2.09 -17.06
N GLN A 275 -8.31 -1.60 -18.08
CA GLN A 275 -8.74 -1.74 -19.46
C GLN A 275 -7.94 -2.88 -20.12
N ARG A 276 -8.63 -3.89 -20.66
CA ARG A 276 -8.05 -4.98 -21.43
C ARG A 276 -8.85 -5.14 -22.73
N ASN A 277 -8.18 -5.06 -23.87
CA ASN A 277 -8.81 -5.20 -25.19
C ASN A 277 -10.01 -4.25 -25.39
N GLY A 278 -9.87 -2.99 -24.95
CA GLY A 278 -10.93 -1.98 -25.06
C GLY A 278 -12.09 -2.15 -24.06
N LYS A 279 -12.10 -3.22 -23.26
CA LYS A 279 -13.12 -3.48 -22.25
C LYS A 279 -12.59 -3.13 -20.86
N VAL A 280 -13.42 -2.51 -20.04
CA VAL A 280 -13.14 -2.33 -18.62
C VAL A 280 -13.50 -3.60 -17.88
N GLU A 281 -12.58 -4.12 -17.08
CA GLU A 281 -12.77 -5.31 -16.26
C GLU A 281 -11.98 -5.21 -14.95
N TYR A 282 -12.33 -6.03 -13.98
CA TYR A 282 -11.49 -6.21 -12.79
C TYR A 282 -10.36 -7.21 -13.09
N GLY A 283 -9.13 -6.82 -12.77
CA GLY A 283 -7.96 -7.68 -12.81
C GLY A 283 -7.29 -7.77 -11.45
N LEU A 284 -6.74 -8.94 -11.12
CA LEU A 284 -5.99 -9.17 -9.88
C LEU A 284 -4.74 -8.30 -9.90
N HIS A 285 -4.68 -7.34 -8.98
CA HIS A 285 -3.62 -6.35 -8.91
C HIS A 285 -2.66 -6.59 -7.75
N SER A 286 -3.15 -7.11 -6.62
CA SER A 286 -2.27 -7.42 -5.50
C SER A 286 -2.61 -8.77 -4.90
N ILE A 287 -1.56 -9.48 -4.50
CA ILE A 287 -1.64 -10.71 -3.70
C ILE A 287 -0.79 -10.48 -2.45
N SER A 288 -1.36 -10.67 -1.26
CA SER A 288 -0.65 -10.47 0.02
C SER A 288 -0.80 -11.69 0.90
N ARG A 289 0.32 -12.20 1.43
CA ARG A 289 0.36 -13.32 2.36
C ARG A 289 1.09 -12.90 3.62
N ALA A 290 0.45 -13.10 4.77
CA ALA A 290 1.12 -12.96 6.06
C ALA A 290 2.20 -14.05 6.22
N LEU A 291 3.32 -13.69 6.83
CA LEU A 291 4.39 -14.61 7.19
C LEU A 291 4.18 -15.06 8.64
N PRO A 292 4.63 -16.27 9.02
CA PRO A 292 4.55 -16.72 10.40
C PRO A 292 5.26 -15.73 11.35
N GLU A 293 4.59 -15.36 12.45
CA GLU A 293 5.11 -14.37 13.41
C GLU A 293 6.41 -14.83 14.11
N ASN A 294 6.61 -16.15 14.20
CA ASN A 294 7.70 -16.79 14.93
C ASN A 294 8.83 -17.33 14.04
N MET A 295 8.99 -16.82 12.82
CA MET A 295 10.13 -17.19 11.98
C MET A 295 11.46 -16.78 12.64
N SER A 296 12.38 -17.73 12.77
CA SER A 296 13.76 -17.43 13.13
C SER A 296 14.46 -16.60 12.04
N ALA A 297 15.54 -15.92 12.39
CA ALA A 297 16.33 -15.14 11.43
C ALA A 297 16.87 -16.00 10.26
N THR A 298 17.20 -17.26 10.54
CA THR A 298 17.67 -18.21 9.52
C THR A 298 16.55 -18.63 8.57
N GLU A 299 15.38 -19.02 9.10
CA GLU A 299 14.20 -19.33 8.27
C GLU A 299 13.80 -18.14 7.42
N ARG A 300 13.90 -16.93 7.99
CA ARG A 300 13.60 -15.69 7.29
C ARG A 300 14.53 -15.46 6.11
N LYS A 301 15.83 -15.60 6.30
CA LYS A 301 16.82 -15.45 5.24
C LYS A 301 16.65 -16.51 4.14
N ASN A 302 16.32 -17.74 4.53
CA ASN A 302 16.05 -18.82 3.57
C ASN A 302 14.80 -18.50 2.73
N PHE A 303 13.73 -18.02 3.36
CA PHE A 303 12.52 -17.60 2.65
C PHE A 303 12.78 -16.44 1.69
N GLU A 304 13.55 -15.43 2.11
CA GLU A 304 13.95 -14.32 1.23
C GLU A 304 14.73 -14.82 0.01
N ASN A 305 15.69 -15.73 0.21
CA ASN A 305 16.47 -16.31 -0.89
C ASN A 305 15.57 -17.10 -1.86
N GLU A 306 14.59 -17.84 -1.34
CA GLU A 306 13.61 -18.55 -2.17
C GLU A 306 12.75 -17.58 -3.00
N VAL A 307 12.25 -16.51 -2.38
CA VAL A 307 11.46 -15.47 -3.06
C VAL A 307 12.31 -14.80 -4.14
N ARG A 308 13.55 -14.41 -3.82
CA ARG A 308 14.49 -13.80 -4.78
C ARG A 308 14.78 -14.74 -5.95
N HIS A 309 15.01 -16.02 -5.67
CA HIS A 309 15.22 -17.04 -6.71
C HIS A 309 13.97 -17.23 -7.59
N ARG A 310 12.78 -17.26 -6.98
CA ARG A 310 11.52 -17.51 -7.69
C ARG A 310 11.12 -16.36 -8.60
N TYR A 311 11.23 -15.11 -8.14
CA TYR A 311 10.71 -13.93 -8.85
C TYR A 311 11.79 -13.08 -9.53
N GLY A 312 13.07 -13.39 -9.32
CA GLY A 312 14.18 -12.75 -10.03
C GLY A 312 14.14 -11.24 -9.92
N ALA A 313 14.16 -10.55 -11.07
CA ALA A 313 14.18 -9.10 -11.16
C ALA A 313 12.92 -8.40 -10.60
N ALA A 314 11.79 -9.11 -10.50
CA ALA A 314 10.59 -8.55 -9.90
C ALA A 314 10.71 -8.42 -8.37
N PHE A 315 11.65 -9.13 -7.73
CA PHE A 315 11.86 -9.04 -6.30
C PHE A 315 12.52 -7.71 -5.89
N VAL A 316 11.86 -7.00 -4.99
CA VAL A 316 12.31 -5.76 -4.40
C VAL A 316 12.41 -5.94 -2.88
N ASP A 317 13.60 -5.70 -2.35
CA ASP A 317 13.82 -5.70 -0.91
C ASP A 317 13.08 -4.52 -0.27
N SER A 318 12.18 -4.80 0.68
CA SER A 318 11.39 -3.74 1.34
C SER A 318 12.20 -2.85 2.26
N THR A 319 13.43 -3.26 2.62
CA THR A 319 14.37 -2.37 3.31
C THR A 319 14.83 -1.24 2.40
N ASP A 320 14.76 -1.42 1.08
CA ASP A 320 14.89 -0.36 0.10
C ASP A 320 13.54 0.33 -0.12
N ILE A 321 13.22 1.22 0.81
CA ILE A 321 11.99 2.04 0.82
C ILE A 321 11.79 2.73 -0.53
N ARG A 322 12.85 3.11 -1.27
CA ARG A 322 12.72 3.79 -2.57
C ARG A 322 12.12 2.88 -3.62
N ASN A 323 12.68 1.68 -3.77
CA ASN A 323 12.22 0.72 -4.75
C ASN A 323 10.83 0.21 -4.38
N ALA A 324 10.55 0.01 -3.09
CA ALA A 324 9.22 -0.30 -2.59
C ALA A 324 8.21 0.82 -2.88
N ALA A 325 8.59 2.08 -2.70
CA ALA A 325 7.73 3.22 -2.96
C ALA A 325 7.39 3.40 -4.44
N ALA A 326 8.40 3.27 -5.31
CA ALA A 326 8.21 3.30 -6.76
C ALA A 326 7.28 2.17 -7.22
N ALA A 327 7.47 0.97 -6.65
CA ALA A 327 6.59 -0.18 -6.81
C ALA A 327 5.11 0.12 -6.46
N TYR A 328 4.84 0.77 -5.32
CA TYR A 328 3.46 1.05 -4.90
C TYR A 328 2.78 2.21 -5.63
N ASN A 329 3.55 3.20 -6.09
CA ASN A 329 2.98 4.38 -6.73
C ASN A 329 2.32 4.07 -8.09
N GLY A 330 2.39 2.83 -8.58
CA GLY A 330 1.57 2.35 -9.69
C GLY A 330 1.99 2.89 -11.06
N ASN A 331 3.10 3.63 -11.14
CA ASN A 331 3.69 4.05 -12.41
C ASN A 331 4.61 2.97 -13.01
N ASN A 332 4.88 1.90 -12.27
CA ASN A 332 5.68 0.81 -12.79
C ASN A 332 4.88 0.05 -13.84
N ALA A 333 5.45 -0.05 -15.04
CA ALA A 333 4.94 -0.89 -16.11
C ALA A 333 5.04 -2.39 -15.79
N GLU A 334 5.88 -2.74 -14.82
CA GLU A 334 6.21 -4.12 -14.47
C GLU A 334 5.70 -4.50 -13.08
N PRO A 335 5.35 -5.78 -12.89
CA PRO A 335 4.94 -6.29 -11.59
C PRO A 335 6.14 -6.41 -10.64
N VAL A 336 5.87 -6.29 -9.35
CA VAL A 336 6.88 -6.21 -8.28
C VAL A 336 6.50 -7.12 -7.12
N VAL A 337 7.52 -7.69 -6.47
CA VAL A 337 7.39 -8.60 -5.33
C VAL A 337 8.13 -8.02 -4.14
N LEU A 338 7.40 -7.71 -3.09
CA LEU A 338 7.87 -7.04 -1.89
C LEU A 338 7.84 -8.01 -0.72
N LEU A 339 8.94 -8.06 0.02
CA LEU A 339 9.03 -8.86 1.25
C LEU A 339 9.24 -7.97 2.46
N SER A 340 8.19 -7.73 3.24
CA SER A 340 8.21 -6.99 4.51
C SER A 340 8.30 -7.94 5.70
N PRO A 341 8.72 -7.49 6.90
CA PRO A 341 8.87 -8.34 8.09
C PRO A 341 7.71 -9.28 8.37
N HIS A 342 6.48 -8.92 8.00
CA HIS A 342 5.29 -9.72 8.28
C HIS A 342 4.54 -10.16 7.01
N HIS A 343 4.94 -9.74 5.82
CA HIS A 343 4.19 -10.03 4.60
C HIS A 343 5.07 -10.28 3.38
N LEU A 344 4.62 -11.19 2.51
CA LEU A 344 5.00 -11.24 1.10
C LEU A 344 3.87 -10.62 0.29
N GLN A 345 4.19 -9.61 -0.54
CA GLN A 345 3.22 -8.96 -1.40
C GLN A 345 3.67 -8.96 -2.85
N LEU A 346 2.81 -9.39 -3.76
CA LEU A 346 2.99 -9.32 -5.20
C LEU A 346 2.05 -8.19 -5.69
N VAL A 347 2.56 -7.20 -6.40
CA VAL A 347 1.80 -6.05 -6.91
C VAL A 347 2.00 -5.94 -8.42
N GLY A 348 0.90 -5.94 -9.17
CA GLY A 348 0.90 -5.75 -10.60
C GLY A 348 0.94 -4.27 -10.99
N PRO A 349 1.18 -3.95 -12.27
CA PRO A 349 1.09 -2.57 -12.75
C PRO A 349 -0.33 -2.02 -12.54
N ARG A 350 -0.45 -0.72 -12.25
CA ARG A 350 -1.75 -0.05 -12.34
C ARG A 350 -1.98 0.35 -13.79
N GLY A 351 -3.10 -0.09 -14.35
CA GLY A 351 -3.56 0.42 -15.63
C GLY A 351 -3.94 1.90 -15.55
N PRO A 352 -4.25 2.54 -16.69
CA PRO A 352 -4.79 3.91 -16.69
C PRO A 352 -6.02 3.99 -15.80
N LYS A 353 -6.26 5.15 -15.17
CA LYS A 353 -7.47 5.38 -14.36
C LYS A 353 -8.71 5.22 -15.25
N VAL A 354 -9.58 4.26 -14.91
CA VAL A 354 -10.73 3.90 -15.74
C VAL A 354 -12.05 4.52 -15.24
N ASP A 355 -12.06 5.01 -14.01
CA ASP A 355 -13.27 5.40 -13.28
C ASP A 355 -14.10 6.48 -14.01
N THR A 356 -13.45 7.44 -14.67
CA THR A 356 -14.13 8.51 -15.41
C THR A 356 -14.76 8.00 -16.71
N GLN A 357 -14.11 7.04 -17.39
CA GLN A 357 -14.60 6.47 -18.65
C GLN A 357 -15.81 5.55 -18.45
N LEU A 358 -15.98 4.97 -17.26
CA LEU A 358 -17.14 4.12 -16.95
C LEU A 358 -18.46 4.91 -16.99
N MET A 359 -18.45 6.15 -16.48
CA MET A 359 -19.65 7.00 -16.44
C MET A 359 -20.04 7.56 -17.82
N GLU A 360 -19.15 7.50 -18.80
CA GLU A 360 -19.37 7.94 -20.18
C GLU A 360 -20.06 6.86 -21.03
N GLN A 361 -20.21 5.64 -20.52
CA GLN A 361 -20.85 4.56 -21.26
C GLN A 361 -22.37 4.81 -21.43
N PRO A 362 -22.96 4.44 -22.59
CA PRO A 362 -24.39 4.58 -22.82
C PRO A 362 -25.22 3.93 -21.71
N GLY A 363 -26.15 4.70 -21.13
CA GLY A 363 -27.02 4.25 -20.03
C GLY A 363 -26.42 4.36 -18.62
N CYS A 364 -25.14 4.72 -18.47
CA CYS A 364 -24.51 4.90 -17.16
C CYS A 364 -24.68 6.30 -16.55
N SER A 365 -25.07 7.30 -17.34
CA SER A 365 -25.26 8.66 -16.86
C SER A 365 -26.69 8.89 -16.38
N ASN A 366 -26.83 9.46 -15.18
CA ASN A 366 -28.09 9.97 -14.64
C ASN A 366 -28.49 11.33 -15.26
N LYS A 367 -27.58 11.97 -16.01
CA LYS A 367 -27.91 13.19 -16.75
C LYS A 367 -28.71 12.76 -17.97
N VAL A 368 -29.93 13.30 -18.07
CA VAL A 368 -30.74 13.22 -19.29
C VAL A 368 -29.84 13.67 -20.45
N SER A 369 -29.51 12.75 -21.36
CA SER A 369 -28.87 13.15 -22.62
C SER A 369 -29.88 14.01 -23.37
N LEU A 370 -29.42 15.09 -24.00
CA LEU A 370 -30.28 15.94 -24.85
C LEU A 370 -30.40 15.39 -26.28
N ASP A 371 -29.84 14.20 -26.52
CA ASP A 371 -29.91 13.49 -27.80
C ASP A 371 -31.24 12.75 -28.00
#